data_AF-A0A962NDM1-F1
#
_entry.id   AF-A0A962NDM1-F1
#
_cell.length_a   1.000
_cell.length_b   1.000
_cell.length_c   1.000
_cell.angle_alpha   90.00
_cell.angle_beta   90.00
_cell.angle_gamma   90.00
#
_symmetry.space_group_name_H-M   'P 1'
#
loop_
_entity.id
_entity.type
_entity.pdbx_description
1 polymer ?
#
loop_
_entity_poly.entity_id
_entity_poly.type
_entity_poly.pdbx_seq_one_letter_code
_entity_poly.pdbx_strand_id
1 'polypeptide(L)'
;TVNRMPCFLRPQPNVWSAGGYSGHGVAMATMAGRIMAEAVQGTLTRFDAMHDVPMLPFPGGTLLRWPLLALAMFYYSLRDRL
;
A
#
# COMPACT_ATOMS: atom_id res chain seq x y z
N THR A 1 1.06 4.80 0.51
CA THR A 1 -0.42 4.82 0.54
C THR A 1 -0.88 6.26 0.69
N VAL A 2 -2.10 6.61 0.27
CA VAL A 2 -2.60 8.00 0.35
C VAL A 2 -2.79 8.45 1.80
N ASN A 3 -3.25 7.53 2.65
CA ASN A 3 -3.45 7.75 4.09
C ASN A 3 -2.16 7.61 4.93
N ARG A 4 -1.00 7.36 4.31
CA ARG A 4 0.30 7.09 4.96
C ARG A 4 0.33 5.92 5.95
N MET A 5 -0.74 5.13 6.06
CA MET A 5 -0.82 3.96 6.92
C MET A 5 -0.27 2.71 6.22
N PRO A 6 0.21 1.70 6.96
CA PRO A 6 0.66 0.45 6.37
C PRO A 6 -0.53 -0.31 5.77
N CYS A 7 -0.29 -0.93 4.62
CA CYS A 7 -1.24 -1.71 3.86
C CYS A 7 -1.10 -3.18 4.26
N PHE A 8 -2.12 -3.71 4.95
CA PHE A 8 -2.25 -5.13 5.28
C PHE A 8 -3.26 -5.81 4.34
N LEU A 9 -2.84 -6.87 3.68
CA LEU A 9 -3.64 -7.62 2.72
C LEU A 9 -3.50 -9.12 2.98
N ARG A 10 -4.56 -9.87 2.68
CA ARG A 10 -4.57 -11.32 2.64
C ARG A 10 -5.00 -11.78 1.24
N PRO A 11 -4.07 -11.86 0.26
CA PRO A 11 -4.42 -12.16 -1.12
C PRO A 11 -5.00 -13.57 -1.32
N GLN A 12 -4.58 -14.53 -0.50
CA GLN A 12 -5.00 -15.93 -0.56
C GLN A 12 -5.00 -16.55 0.85
N PRO A 13 -5.64 -17.72 1.06
CA PRO A 13 -5.48 -18.49 2.29
C PRO A 13 -3.99 -18.73 2.57
N ASN A 14 -3.54 -18.47 3.80
CA ASN A 14 -2.14 -18.58 4.23
C ASN A 14 -1.13 -17.69 3.49
N VAL A 15 -1.58 -16.68 2.75
CA VAL A 15 -0.73 -15.67 2.15
C VAL A 15 -1.08 -14.31 2.75
N TRP A 16 -0.09 -13.70 3.40
CA TRP A 16 -0.22 -12.38 4.01
C TRP A 16 0.78 -11.41 3.39
N SER A 17 0.37 -10.16 3.24
CA SER A 17 1.19 -9.08 2.71
C SER A 17 1.05 -7.84 3.59
N ALA A 18 2.18 -7.25 3.99
CA ALA A 18 2.24 -5.99 4.70
C ALA A 18 3.23 -5.05 3.99
N GLY A 19 2.80 -3.86 3.62
CA GLY A 19 3.64 -2.93 2.85
C GLY A 19 3.16 -1.49 2.88
N GLY A 20 3.72 -0.63 2.02
CA GLY A 20 3.23 0.74 1.88
C GLY A 20 3.51 1.66 3.08
N TYR A 21 4.61 1.45 3.79
CA TYR A 21 5.02 2.20 5.01
C TYR A 21 5.30 3.71 4.82
N SER A 22 5.10 4.27 3.62
CA SER A 22 5.03 5.71 3.35
C SER A 22 6.11 6.57 4.06
N GLY A 23 7.37 6.12 3.98
CA GLY A 23 8.53 6.82 4.55
C GLY A 23 8.79 6.60 6.04
N HIS A 24 7.93 5.89 6.77
CA HIS A 24 8.05 5.61 8.21
C HIS A 24 8.37 4.13 8.49
N GLY A 25 9.15 3.52 7.60
CA GLY A 25 9.41 2.08 7.59
C GLY A 25 10.01 1.53 8.88
N VAL A 26 10.87 2.27 9.57
CA VAL A 26 11.57 1.75 10.76
C VAL A 26 10.58 1.42 11.90
N ALA A 27 9.71 2.37 12.24
CA ALA A 27 8.71 2.16 13.29
C ALA A 27 7.55 1.27 12.82
N MET A 28 7.07 1.47 11.59
CA MET A 28 5.90 0.74 11.11
C MET A 28 6.21 -0.71 10.70
N ALA A 29 7.41 -1.02 10.20
CA ALA A 29 7.78 -2.38 9.83
C ALA A 29 7.99 -3.28 11.06
N THR A 30 8.50 -2.74 12.17
CA THR A 30 8.64 -3.52 13.42
C THR A 30 7.28 -3.85 14.02
N MET A 31 6.36 -2.88 14.06
CA MET A 31 4.97 -3.11 14.45
C MET A 31 4.27 -4.11 13.50
N ALA A 32 4.43 -3.95 12.18
CA ALA A 32 3.87 -4.87 11.20
C ALA A 32 4.44 -6.29 11.35
N GLY A 33 5.74 -6.44 11.61
CA GLY A 33 6.37 -7.73 11.86
C GLY A 33 5.75 -8.46 13.06
N ARG A 34 5.48 -7.74 14.17
CA ARG A 34 4.77 -8.32 15.32
C ARG A 34 3.37 -8.77 14.95
N ILE A 35 2.59 -7.92 14.29
CA ILE A 35 1.21 -8.24 13.88
C ILE A 35 1.18 -9.45 12.94
N MET A 36 2.14 -9.55 12.02
CA MET A 36 2.27 -10.68 11.11
C MET A 36 2.65 -11.97 11.84
N ALA A 37 3.53 -11.90 12.84
CA ALA A 37 3.86 -13.07 13.67
C ALA A 37 2.63 -13.54 14.49
N GLU A 38 1.83 -12.63 15.03
CA GLU A 38 0.58 -12.93 15.72
C GLU A 38 -0.44 -13.58 14.76
N ALA A 39 -0.55 -13.07 13.53
CA ALA A 39 -1.42 -13.63 12.49
C ALA A 39 -1.03 -15.07 12.11
N VAL A 40 0.28 -15.36 11.99
CA VAL A 40 0.80 -16.71 11.72
C VAL A 40 0.54 -17.67 12.88
N GLN A 41 0.55 -17.18 14.13
CA GLN A 41 0.19 -17.95 15.32
C GLN A 41 -1.33 -18.15 15.49
N GLY A 42 -2.15 -17.65 14.56
CA GLY A 42 -3.62 -17.80 14.57
C GLY A 42 -4.37 -16.66 15.27
N THR A 43 -3.66 -15.61 15.73
CA THR A 43 -4.29 -14.42 16.33
C THR A 43 -4.48 -13.35 15.26
N LEU A 44 -5.70 -13.23 14.72
CA LEU A 44 -6.00 -12.31 13.63
C LEU A 44 -6.50 -10.93 14.08
N THR A 45 -6.78 -10.72 15.36
CA THR A 45 -7.45 -9.50 15.86
C THR A 45 -6.77 -8.19 15.42
N ARG A 46 -5.45 -8.10 15.55
CA ARG A 46 -4.70 -6.90 15.13
C ARG A 46 -4.49 -6.83 13.63
N PHE A 47 -4.44 -7.98 12.96
CA PHE A 47 -4.32 -8.03 11.51
C PHE A 47 -5.60 -7.53 10.85
N ASP A 48 -6.76 -8.03 11.28
CA ASP A 48 -8.08 -7.65 10.75
C ASP A 48 -8.34 -6.15 10.97
N ALA A 49 -8.01 -5.63 12.16
CA ALA A 49 -8.12 -4.20 12.44
C ALA A 49 -7.28 -3.33 11.49
N MET A 50 -6.09 -3.79 11.09
CA MET A 50 -5.24 -3.08 10.13
C MET A 50 -5.67 -3.33 8.67
N HIS A 51 -6.30 -4.46 8.39
CA HIS A 51 -6.85 -4.80 7.08
C HIS A 51 -8.07 -3.95 6.73
N ASP A 52 -8.90 -3.63 7.73
CA ASP A 52 -10.12 -2.80 7.56
C ASP A 52 -9.82 -1.32 7.27
N VAL A 53 -8.55 -0.90 7.34
CA VAL A 53 -8.16 0.47 7.02
C VAL A 53 -8.42 0.74 5.52
N PRO A 54 -9.25 1.74 5.17
CA PRO A 54 -9.64 1.97 3.79
C PRO A 54 -8.43 2.38 2.94
N MET A 55 -8.22 1.64 1.85
CA MET A 55 -7.18 1.92 0.86
C MET A 55 -7.83 2.27 -0.47
N LEU A 56 -7.73 3.54 -0.85
CA LEU A 56 -8.21 3.97 -2.15
C LEU A 56 -7.33 3.37 -3.25
N PRO A 57 -7.93 2.69 -4.25
CA PRO A 57 -7.21 2.26 -5.43
C PRO A 57 -6.73 3.48 -6.24
N PHE A 58 -5.79 3.25 -7.15
CA PHE A 58 -5.39 4.28 -8.08
C PHE A 58 -6.62 4.75 -8.89
N PRO A 59 -6.81 6.07 -9.12
CA PRO A 59 -7.96 6.57 -9.87
C PRO A 59 -7.99 5.95 -11.26
N GLY A 60 -9.09 5.28 -11.60
CA GLY A 60 -9.22 4.56 -12.87
C GLY A 60 -8.51 3.20 -12.94
N GLY A 61 -8.06 2.68 -11.80
CA GLY A 61 -7.51 1.35 -11.65
C GLY A 61 -6.21 1.12 -12.44
N THR A 62 -5.96 -0.15 -12.77
CA THR A 62 -4.75 -0.57 -13.48
C THR A 62 -4.71 -0.02 -14.91
N LEU A 63 -5.86 0.12 -15.57
CA LEU A 63 -5.94 0.56 -16.96
C LEU A 63 -5.52 2.03 -17.13
N LEU A 64 -5.88 2.91 -16.19
CA LEU A 64 -5.53 4.33 -16.27
C LEU A 64 -4.17 4.66 -15.67
N ARG A 65 -3.54 3.75 -14.90
CA ARG A 65 -2.21 3.96 -14.29
C ARG A 65 -1.14 4.38 -15.31
N TRP A 66 -1.01 3.60 -16.38
CA TRP A 66 0.01 3.80 -17.40
C TRP A 66 -0.26 5.03 -18.27
N PRO A 67 -1.47 5.21 -18.82
CA PRO A 67 -1.82 6.40 -19.59
C PRO A 67 -1.64 7.72 -18.82
N LEU A 68 -2.06 7.76 -17.54
CA LEU A 68 -1.88 8.97 -16.71
C LEU A 68 -0.40 9.28 -16.46
N LEU A 69 0.43 8.26 -16.23
CA LEU A 69 1.87 8.44 -16.07
C LEU A 69 2.52 9.00 -17.34
N ALA A 70 2.23 8.39 -18.50
CA ALA A 70 2.75 8.84 -19.78
C ALA A 70 2.33 10.29 -20.10
N LEU A 71 1.05 10.63 -19.85
CA LEU A 71 0.54 11.98 -20.04
C LEU A 71 1.20 12.99 -19.10
N ALA A 72 1.41 12.62 -17.84
CA ALA A 72 2.12 13.47 -16.88
C ALA A 72 3.57 13.71 -17.34
N MET A 73 4.31 12.67 -17.70
CA MET A 73 5.69 12.79 -18.19
C MET A 73 5.77 13.65 -19.45
N PHE A 74 4.85 13.47 -20.39
CA PHE A 74 4.79 14.27 -21.61
C PHE A 74 4.54 15.76 -21.30
N TYR A 75 3.57 16.04 -20.43
CA TYR A 75 3.24 17.41 -20.02
C TYR A 75 4.44 18.10 -19.33
N TYR A 76 5.09 17.44 -18.38
CA TYR A 76 6.25 18.03 -17.69
C TYR A 76 7.46 18.20 -18.62
N SER A 77 7.68 17.27 -19.55
CA SER A 77 8.73 17.41 -20.58
C SER A 77 8.50 18.63 -21.49
N LEU A 78 7.25 18.92 -21.86
CA LEU A 78 6.92 20.14 -22.59
C LEU A 78 7.12 21.39 -21.75
N ARG A 79 6.69 21.36 -20.48
CA ARG A 79 6.82 22.49 -19.55
C ARG A 79 8.28 22.84 -19.27
N ASP A 80 9.16 21.85 -19.14
CA ASP A 80 10.59 22.07 -18.87
C ASP A 80 11.35 22.67 -20.06
N ARG A 81 10.76 22.61 -21.27
CA ARG A 81 11.34 23.17 -22.49
C ARG A 81 10.89 24.60 -22.81
N LEU A 82 9.86 25.09 -22.12
CA LEU A 82 9.34 26.45 -22.23
C LEU A 82 9.96 27.36 -21.17
#